data_AF-A0A268S619-F1
#
_entry.id   AF-A0A268S619-F1
#
_cell.length_a   1.000
_cell.length_b   1.000
_cell.length_c   1.000
_cell.angle_alpha   90.00
_cell.angle_beta   90.00
_cell.angle_gamma   90.00
#
_symmetry.space_group_name_H-M   'P 1'
#
loop_
_entity.id
_entity.type
_entity.pdbx_description
1 polymer ?
#
loop_
_entity_poly.entity_id
_entity_poly.type
_entity_poly.pdbx_seq_one_letter_code
_entity_poly.pdbx_strand_id
1 'polypeptide(L)' 'MTSKPTNENFDDFSENILQDLIDEGYNGAELLAEFRNRKAQMRNATQSLVQEAKTKGKRTPIEDLFTEKDEV' A
#
# COMPACT_ATOMS: atom_id res chain seq x y z
N MET A 1 5.75 10.22 -24.03
CA MET A 1 4.89 10.32 -22.84
C MET A 1 5.73 9.98 -21.63
N THR A 2 6.16 10.98 -20.87
CA THR A 2 6.90 10.77 -19.61
C THR A 2 5.88 10.59 -18.50
N SER A 3 5.56 9.34 -18.16
CA SER A 3 4.82 9.03 -16.94
C SER A 3 5.65 9.53 -15.76
N LYS A 4 5.29 10.70 -15.23
CA LYS A 4 5.72 11.10 -13.89
C LYS A 4 5.33 9.96 -12.96
N PRO A 5 6.21 9.45 -12.08
CA PRO A 5 5.77 8.53 -11.05
C PRO A 5 4.75 9.29 -10.21
N THR A 6 3.49 8.88 -10.30
CA THR A 6 2.41 9.43 -9.50
C THR A 6 2.73 9.06 -8.06
N ASN A 7 3.33 9.99 -7.32
CA ASN A 7 3.41 9.94 -5.86
C ASN A 7 2.03 10.30 -5.28
N GLU A 8 0.97 9.70 -5.83
CA GLU A 8 -0.39 9.84 -5.34
C GLU A 8 -0.68 8.53 -4.60
N ASN A 9 -0.96 8.67 -3.30
CA ASN A 9 -1.59 7.69 -2.43
C ASN A 9 -0.76 6.68 -1.63
N PHE A 10 0.58 6.72 -1.62
CA PHE A 10 1.30 5.92 -0.58
C PHE A 10 1.08 6.46 0.84
N ASP A 11 0.54 7.68 0.97
CA ASP A 11 0.15 8.33 2.24
C ASP A 11 -1.36 8.16 2.59
N ASP A 12 -2.14 7.47 1.75
CA ASP A 12 -3.62 7.41 1.82
C ASP A 12 -4.16 6.50 2.94
N PHE A 13 -3.27 5.76 3.60
CA PHE A 13 -3.65 5.00 4.79
C PHE A 13 -3.72 5.87 6.04
N SER A 14 -3.24 7.11 5.98
CA SER A 14 -3.18 7.98 7.17
C SER A 14 -4.58 8.25 7.75
N GLU A 15 -5.57 8.50 6.89
CA GLU A 15 -6.95 8.74 7.33
C GLU A 15 -7.58 7.48 7.93
N ASN A 16 -7.42 6.35 7.26
CA ASN A 16 -7.92 5.05 7.74
C ASN A 16 -7.30 4.66 9.10
N ILE A 17 -5.98 4.81 9.25
CA ILE A 17 -5.29 4.54 10.53
C ILE A 17 -5.80 5.50 11.62
N LEU A 18 -6.01 6.78 11.30
CA LEU A 18 -6.54 7.73 12.27
C LEU A 18 -7.96 7.38 12.70
N GLN A 19 -8.82 6.99 11.76
CA GLN A 19 -10.18 6.55 12.05
C GLN A 19 -10.19 5.35 12.98
N ASP A 20 -9.40 4.31 12.67
CA ASP A 20 -9.28 3.11 13.50
C ASP A 20 -8.81 3.46 14.93
N LEU A 21 -7.81 4.35 15.05
CA LEU A 21 -7.29 4.74 16.36
C LEU A 21 -8.28 5.58 17.18
N ILE A 22 -9.07 6.43 16.52
CA ILE A 22 -10.15 7.18 17.18
C ILE A 22 -11.24 6.22 17.66
N ASP A 23 -11.61 5.25 16.84
CA ASP A 23 -12.63 4.24 17.17
C ASP A 23 -12.17 3.29 18.31
N GLU A 24 -10.87 3.04 18.40
CA GLU A 24 -10.23 2.34 19.53
C GLU A 24 -10.15 3.17 20.81
N GLY A 25 -10.47 4.48 20.74
CA GLY A 25 -10.56 5.38 21.89
C GLY A 25 -9.27 6.14 22.22
N TYR A 26 -8.25 6.08 21.36
CA TYR A 26 -7.02 6.85 21.54
C TYR A 26 -7.25 8.34 21.33
N ASN A 27 -6.55 9.18 22.10
CA ASN A 27 -6.71 10.63 22.05
C ASN A 27 -5.41 11.36 22.40
N GLY A 28 -5.32 12.67 22.12
CA GLY A 28 -4.17 13.50 22.50
C GLY A 28 -2.79 12.93 22.11
N ALA A 29 -1.90 12.77 23.10
CA ALA A 29 -0.52 12.34 22.87
C ALA A 29 -0.39 10.84 22.56
N GLU A 30 -1.26 10.00 23.13
CA GLU A 30 -1.27 8.55 22.87
C GLU A 30 -1.72 8.24 21.44
N LEU A 31 -2.72 8.97 20.91
CA LEU A 31 -3.13 8.86 19.51
C LEU A 31 -1.98 9.15 18.54
N LEU A 32 -1.20 10.19 18.83
CA LEU A 32 -0.03 10.57 18.02
C LEU A 32 1.08 9.51 18.05
N ALA A 33 1.29 8.87 19.21
CA ALA A 33 2.28 7.82 19.36
C ALA A 33 1.87 6.57 18.57
N GLU A 34 0.63 6.12 18.73
CA GLU A 34 0.12 4.93 18.04
C GLU A 34 -0.01 5.14 16.54
N PHE A 35 -0.44 6.33 16.10
CA PHE A 35 -0.51 6.68 14.69
C PHE A 35 0.85 6.52 14.00
N ARG A 36 1.92 7.03 14.63
CA ARG A 36 3.29 6.90 14.10
C ARG A 36 3.74 5.44 14.05
N ASN A 37 3.39 4.66 15.08
CA ASN A 37 3.74 3.25 15.18
C ASN A 37 3.07 2.44 14.05
N ARG A 38 1.73 2.52 13.95
CA ARG A 38 0.97 1.81 12.90
C ARG A 38 1.37 2.25 11.49
N LYS A 39 1.54 3.56 11.26
CA LYS A 39 1.99 4.07 9.96
C LYS A 39 3.36 3.52 9.56
N ALA A 40 4.31 3.42 10.50
CA ALA A 40 5.63 2.87 10.24
C ALA A 40 5.58 1.36 9.93
N GLN A 41 4.79 0.60 10.69
CA GLN A 41 4.62 -0.85 10.48
C GLN A 41 4.01 -1.14 9.11
N MET A 42 2.95 -0.42 8.74
CA MET A 42 2.29 -0.55 7.44
C MET A 42 3.24 -0.27 6.28
N ARG A 43 4.03 0.81 6.37
CA ARG A 43 5.03 1.14 5.33
C ARG A 43 6.02 0.00 5.12
N ASN A 44 6.53 -0.59 6.21
CA ASN A 44 7.49 -1.69 6.13
C ASN A 44 6.86 -2.95 5.53
N ALA A 45 5.62 -3.27 5.93
CA ALA A 45 4.88 -4.41 5.40
C ALA A 45 4.61 -4.26 3.90
N THR A 46 4.11 -3.11 3.46
CA THR A 46 3.86 -2.83 2.03
C THR A 46 5.17 -2.87 1.23
N GLN A 47 6.25 -2.30 1.75
CA GLN A 47 7.55 -2.36 1.08
C GLN A 47 8.06 -3.80 0.95
N SER A 48 7.83 -4.64 1.97
CA SER A 48 8.17 -6.07 1.93
C SER A 48 7.35 -6.79 0.85
N LEU A 49 6.03 -6.58 0.79
CA LEU A 49 5.16 -7.16 -0.24
C LEU A 49 5.58 -6.74 -1.66
N VAL A 50 5.90 -5.46 -1.86
CA VAL A 50 6.41 -4.96 -3.15
C VAL A 50 7.71 -5.65 -3.52
N GLN A 51 8.62 -5.84 -2.57
CA GLN A 51 9.89 -6.54 -2.83
C GLN A 51 9.69 -8.03 -3.12
N GLU A 52 8.76 -8.70 -2.43
CA GLU A 52 8.41 -10.08 -2.75
C GLU A 52 7.79 -10.22 -4.14
N ALA A 53 6.86 -9.34 -4.52
CA ALA A 53 6.29 -9.34 -5.85
C ALA A 53 7.36 -9.11 -6.95
N LYS A 54 8.35 -8.25 -6.68
CA LYS A 54 9.48 -8.03 -7.60
C LYS A 54 10.42 -9.23 -7.72
N THR A 55 10.61 -9.98 -6.64
CA THR A 55 11.63 -11.06 -6.56
C THR A 55 11.06 -12.44 -6.89
N LYS A 56 9.83 -12.72 -6.43
CA LYS A 56 9.15 -14.02 -6.56
C LYS A 56 7.97 -13.98 -7.53
N GLY A 57 7.53 -12.80 -7.97
CA GLY A 57 6.44 -12.66 -8.93
C GLY A 57 6.83 -13.22 -10.30
N LYS A 58 5.94 -14.02 -10.88
CA LYS A 58 6.11 -14.52 -12.25
C LYS A 58 6.08 -13.30 -13.19
N ARG A 59 7.19 -13.04 -13.88
CA ARG A 59 7.26 -11.98 -14.89
C ARG A 59 6.34 -12.40 -16.03
N THR A 60 5.21 -11.73 -16.15
CA THR A 60 4.26 -11.96 -17.25
C THR A 60 4.57 -10.91 -18.32
N PRO A 61 4.92 -11.32 -19.55
CA PRO A 61 5.14 -10.37 -20.63
C PRO A 61 3.84 -9.58 -20.88
N ILE A 62 4.00 -8.32 -21.31
CA ILE A 62 2.87 -7.40 -21.51
C ILE A 62 1.87 -8.01 -22.50
N GLU A 63 2.37 -8.71 -23.52
CA GLU A 63 1.60 -9.39 -24.55
C GLU A 63 0.66 -10.46 -23.97
N ASP A 64 1.07 -11.15 -22.90
CA ASP A 64 0.27 -12.19 -22.20
C ASP A 64 -0.75 -11.58 -21.21
N LEU A 65 -0.59 -10.32 -20.80
CA LEU A 65 -1.51 -9.62 -19.89
C LEU A 65 -2.71 -9.01 -20.63
N PHE A 66 -2.53 -8.67 -21.90
CA PHE A 66 -3.54 -8.04 -22.74
C PHE A 66 -4.13 -8.99 -23.79
N THR A 67 -3.70 -10.24 -23.84
CA THR A 67 -4.44 -11.27 -24.57
C THR A 67 -5.61 -11.69 -23.70
N GLU A 68 -6.79 -11.15 -24.02
CA GLU A 68 -8.04 -11.69 -23.50
C GLU A 68 -8.07 -13.18 -23.87
N LYS A 69 -8.11 -14.04 -22.86
CA LYS A 69 -8.50 -15.42 -23.07
C LYS A 69 -9.97 -15.38 -23.48
N ASP A 70 -10.20 -15.30 -24.78
CA ASP A 70 -11.46 -15.68 -25.37
C ASP A 70 -11.68 -17.16 -25.02
N GLU A 71 -12.45 -17.41 -23.96
CA GLU A 71 -12.99 -18.74 -23.65
C GLU A 71 -13.95 -19.10 -24.79
N VAL A 72 -13.59 -20.15 -25.54
CA VAL A 72 -14.39 -20.78 -26.60
C VAL A 72 -15.53 -21.62 -26.06
#